data_AF-A0A6C0GIE5-F1
#
_entry.id   AF-A0A6C0GIE5-F1
#
_cell.length_a   1.000
_cell.length_b   1.000
_cell.length_c   1.000
_cell.angle_alpha   90.00
_cell.angle_beta   90.00
_cell.angle_gamma   90.00
#
_symmetry.space_group_name_H-M   'P 1'
#
loop_
_entity.id
_entity.type
_entity.pdbx_description
1 polymer ?
#
loop_
_entity_poly.entity_id
_entity_poly.type
_entity_poly.pdbx_seq_one_letter_code
_entity_poly.pdbx_strand_id
1 'polypeptide(L)'
;MNRILLITLLLVLTTTACSKEEVGVKSRKYENFTQIHSQMKYEAIVERFGEPDQDLGSGIHIYVYKLADNTEIWIGYTDTILYARHMDSQQNLLHVII
;
A
#
# COMPACT_ATOMS: atom_id res chain seq x y z
N MET A 1 -9.34 57.45 -0.63
CA MET A 1 -9.59 56.81 0.67
C MET A 1 -10.80 55.90 0.56
N ASN A 2 -10.72 54.58 0.61
CA ASN A 2 -9.57 53.68 0.51
C ASN A 2 -10.16 52.29 0.32
N ARG A 3 -9.81 51.63 -0.80
CA ARG A 3 -9.33 50.23 -0.92
C ARG A 3 -10.09 49.07 -0.25
N ILE A 4 -11.22 49.28 0.43
CA ILE A 4 -11.88 48.26 1.26
C ILE A 4 -12.87 47.39 0.44
N LEU A 5 -13.35 47.87 -0.72
CA LEU A 5 -14.40 47.18 -1.47
C LEU A 5 -13.89 46.09 -2.46
N LEU A 6 -12.58 46.00 -2.69
CA LEU A 6 -11.98 45.06 -3.65
C LEU A 6 -11.37 43.81 -3.01
N ILE A 7 -11.32 43.75 -1.67
CA ILE A 7 -10.63 42.70 -0.92
C ILE A 7 -11.58 41.55 -0.54
N THR A 8 -12.89 41.78 -0.55
CA THR A 8 -13.89 40.76 -0.16
C THR A 8 -14.19 39.71 -1.24
N LEU A 9 -13.76 39.89 -2.49
CA LEU A 9 -14.06 38.95 -3.58
C LEU A 9 -13.02 37.83 -3.77
N LEU A 10 -11.88 37.87 -3.06
CA LEU A 10 -10.76 36.94 -3.29
C LEU A 10 -10.63 35.79 -2.27
N LEU A 11 -11.56 35.64 -1.33
CA LEU A 11 -11.39 34.73 -0.17
C LEU A 11 -12.23 33.44 -0.23
N VAL A 12 -12.76 33.04 -1.40
CA VAL A 12 -13.61 31.84 -1.52
C VAL A 12 -12.95 30.70 -2.32
N LEU A 13 -11.70 30.85 -2.75
CA LEU A 13 -11.04 29.86 -3.64
C LEU A 13 -10.07 28.89 -2.96
N THR A 14 -9.98 28.82 -1.63
CA THR A 14 -8.96 27.99 -0.97
C THR A 14 -9.50 27.12 0.15
N THR A 15 -10.50 26.27 -0.11
CA THR A 15 -10.73 25.07 0.73
C THR A 15 -11.24 23.88 -0.07
N THR A 16 -10.62 23.57 -1.21
CA THR A 16 -10.47 22.17 -1.62
C THR A 16 -9.03 21.76 -1.35
N ALA A 17 -8.60 21.93 -0.09
CA ALA A 17 -7.56 21.08 0.44
C ALA A 17 -8.22 19.70 0.55
N CYS A 18 -8.12 18.91 -0.51
CA CYS A 18 -8.38 17.49 -0.46
C CYS A 18 -7.50 16.98 0.67
N SER A 19 -8.09 16.72 1.83
CA SER A 19 -7.43 16.05 2.92
C SER A 19 -6.95 14.75 2.32
N LYS A 20 -5.65 14.67 2.01
CA LYS A 20 -5.03 13.38 1.77
C LYS A 20 -5.23 12.66 3.08
N GLU A 21 -6.25 11.80 3.12
CA GLU A 21 -6.50 10.92 4.25
C GLU A 21 -5.13 10.33 4.57
N GLU A 22 -4.64 10.59 5.79
CA GLU A 22 -3.56 9.79 6.32
C GLU A 22 -4.10 8.37 6.24
N VAL A 23 -3.61 7.63 5.24
CA VAL A 23 -3.94 6.24 4.98
C VAL A 23 -3.62 5.55 6.28
N GLY A 24 -4.66 5.38 7.11
CA GLY A 24 -4.54 4.76 8.41
C GLY A 24 -3.81 3.46 8.18
N VAL A 25 -2.72 3.25 8.91
CA VAL A 25 -1.87 2.06 8.81
C VAL A 25 -2.79 0.87 8.57
N LYS A 26 -2.80 0.33 7.35
CA LYS A 26 -3.68 -0.77 6.98
C LYS A 26 -3.43 -1.84 8.04
N SER A 27 -4.45 -2.22 8.81
CA SER A 27 -4.32 -3.17 9.95
C SER A 27 -4.17 -4.61 9.45
N ARG A 28 -3.24 -4.81 8.52
CA ARG A 28 -2.88 -6.09 7.92
C ARG A 28 -2.01 -6.84 8.91
N LYS A 29 -2.30 -8.12 9.08
CA LYS A 29 -1.53 -9.05 9.91
C LYS A 29 -1.06 -10.22 9.06
N TYR A 30 0.01 -10.87 9.51
CA TYR A 30 0.59 -12.01 8.81
C TYR A 30 -0.44 -13.11 8.53
N GLU A 31 -1.34 -13.38 9.47
CA GLU A 31 -2.36 -14.43 9.35
C GLU A 31 -3.26 -14.24 8.14
N ASN A 32 -3.49 -12.99 7.70
CA ASN A 32 -4.30 -12.71 6.51
C ASN A 32 -3.67 -13.30 5.25
N PHE A 33 -2.34 -13.34 5.17
CA PHE A 33 -1.58 -13.74 3.99
C PHE A 33 -1.30 -15.24 3.91
N THR A 34 -1.56 -16.00 4.98
CA THR A 34 -1.34 -17.46 5.02
C THR A 34 -2.17 -18.25 4.00
N GLN A 35 -3.20 -17.61 3.43
CA GLN A 35 -4.09 -18.21 2.43
C GLN A 35 -3.63 -17.98 0.99
N ILE A 36 -2.50 -17.27 0.78
CA ILE A 36 -1.90 -17.09 -0.53
C ILE A 36 -1.48 -18.43 -1.12
N HIS A 37 -1.79 -18.65 -2.40
CA HIS A 37 -1.35 -19.81 -3.16
C HIS A 37 -0.90 -19.39 -4.58
N SER A 38 -0.04 -20.19 -5.20
CA SER A 38 0.71 -19.82 -6.42
C SER A 38 -0.16 -19.38 -7.61
N GLN A 39 -1.39 -19.90 -7.68
CA GLN A 39 -2.35 -19.62 -8.75
C GLN A 39 -3.18 -18.34 -8.57
N MET A 40 -3.07 -17.64 -7.44
CA MET A 40 -3.76 -16.35 -7.27
C MET A 40 -3.28 -15.35 -8.32
N LYS A 41 -4.24 -14.67 -8.95
CA LYS A 41 -4.00 -13.57 -9.89
C LYS A 41 -3.89 -12.25 -9.14
N TYR A 42 -3.20 -11.28 -9.73
CA TYR A 42 -2.98 -9.97 -9.13
C TYR A 42 -4.27 -9.32 -8.63
N GLU A 43 -5.34 -9.39 -9.43
CA GLU A 43 -6.64 -8.80 -9.10
C GLU A 43 -7.22 -9.42 -7.82
N ALA A 44 -7.09 -10.74 -7.65
CA ALA A 44 -7.53 -11.44 -6.45
C ALA A 44 -6.66 -11.12 -5.22
N ILE A 45 -5.36 -10.88 -5.42
CA ILE A 45 -4.46 -10.43 -4.35
C ILE A 45 -4.90 -9.04 -3.87
N VAL A 46 -5.14 -8.11 -4.79
CA VAL A 46 -5.58 -6.74 -4.46
C VAL A 46 -6.98 -6.72 -3.85
N GLU A 47 -7.92 -7.49 -4.39
CA GLU A 47 -9.27 -7.60 -3.83
C GLU A 47 -9.25 -8.09 -2.37
N ARG A 48 -8.34 -9.02 -2.05
CA ARG A 48 -8.25 -9.63 -0.72
C ARG A 48 -7.43 -8.83 0.28
N PHE A 49 -6.33 -8.21 -0.16
CA PHE A 49 -5.33 -7.59 0.72
C PHE A 49 -5.19 -6.07 0.53
N GLY A 50 -5.93 -5.51 -0.44
CA GLY A 50 -5.77 -4.15 -0.93
C GLY A 50 -4.54 -3.98 -1.82
N GLU A 51 -4.32 -2.76 -2.30
CA GLU A 51 -3.11 -2.45 -3.09
C GLU A 51 -1.82 -2.65 -2.25
N PRO A 52 -0.71 -3.09 -2.87
CA PRO A 52 0.59 -3.11 -2.22
C PRO A 52 1.04 -1.69 -1.86
N ASP A 53 1.87 -1.57 -0.82
CA ASP A 53 2.44 -0.28 -0.44
C ASP A 53 3.58 0.13 -1.37
N GLN A 54 4.28 -0.87 -1.93
CA GLN A 54 5.38 -0.67 -2.86
C GLN A 54 5.41 -1.79 -3.90
N ASP A 55 5.89 -1.45 -5.10
CA ASP A 55 6.38 -2.41 -6.08
C ASP A 55 7.87 -2.15 -6.29
N LEU A 56 8.71 -3.08 -5.80
CA LEU A 56 10.17 -2.98 -5.87
C LEU A 56 10.75 -3.70 -7.10
N GLY A 57 9.88 -4.21 -7.96
CA GLY A 57 10.23 -5.01 -9.12
C GLY A 57 10.98 -4.26 -10.24
N SER A 58 11.89 -4.96 -10.91
CA SER A 58 12.48 -4.54 -12.18
C SER A 58 12.58 -5.75 -13.11
N GLY A 59 11.67 -5.84 -14.09
CA GLY A 59 11.50 -6.99 -14.98
C GLY A 59 10.60 -8.11 -14.44
N ILE A 60 10.34 -8.14 -13.14
CA ILE A 60 9.26 -8.88 -12.46
C ILE A 60 8.64 -7.95 -11.42
N HIS A 61 7.41 -8.19 -10.96
CA HIS A 61 6.80 -7.42 -9.88
C HIS A 61 7.22 -7.97 -8.51
N ILE A 62 7.49 -7.08 -7.56
CA ILE A 62 7.74 -7.45 -6.15
C ILE A 62 6.84 -6.58 -5.29
N TYR A 63 5.65 -7.11 -4.99
CA TYR A 63 4.64 -6.41 -4.21
C TYR A 63 4.95 -6.50 -2.73
N VAL A 64 5.09 -5.35 -2.07
CA VAL A 64 5.40 -5.25 -0.64
C VAL A 64 4.18 -4.75 0.12
N TYR A 65 3.79 -5.48 1.16
CA TYR A 65 2.70 -5.15 2.06
C TYR A 65 3.24 -4.92 3.47
N LYS A 66 3.13 -3.70 3.99
CA LYS A 66 3.50 -3.37 5.37
C LYS A 66 2.42 -3.81 6.34
N LEU A 67 2.83 -4.54 7.38
CA LEU A 67 1.94 -5.05 8.43
C LEU A 67 1.94 -4.12 9.65
N ALA A 68 0.95 -4.30 10.52
CA ALA A 68 0.76 -3.46 11.69
C ALA A 68 1.89 -3.57 12.74
N ASP A 69 2.67 -4.65 12.72
CA ASP A 69 3.83 -4.89 13.59
C ASP A 69 5.16 -4.43 12.97
N ASN A 70 5.11 -3.68 11.86
CA ASN A 70 6.25 -3.21 11.06
C ASN A 70 7.03 -4.30 10.33
N THR A 71 6.50 -5.51 10.26
CA THR A 71 6.99 -6.54 9.33
C THR A 71 6.40 -6.32 7.93
N GLU A 72 6.88 -7.09 6.95
CA GLU A 72 6.47 -6.97 5.55
C GLU A 72 6.11 -8.32 4.94
N ILE A 73 5.14 -8.33 4.02
CA ILE A 73 4.91 -9.46 3.11
C ILE A 73 5.44 -9.08 1.73
N TRP A 74 6.32 -9.90 1.19
CA TRP A 74 6.89 -9.75 -0.14
C TRP A 74 6.32 -10.84 -1.05
N ILE A 75 5.69 -10.42 -2.14
CA ILE A 75 5.13 -11.32 -3.16
C ILE A 75 5.83 -11.05 -4.48
N GLY A 76 6.65 -12.01 -4.91
CA GLY A 76 7.24 -11.99 -6.25
C GLY A 76 6.23 -12.49 -7.27
N TYR A 77 5.94 -11.69 -8.29
CA TYR A 77 4.84 -11.95 -9.22
C TYR A 77 5.23 -11.67 -10.68
N THR A 78 4.79 -12.56 -11.58
CA THR A 78 4.82 -12.36 -13.04
C THR A 78 3.44 -12.63 -13.63
N ASP A 79 3.18 -13.83 -14.17
CA ASP A 79 1.85 -14.31 -14.54
C ASP A 79 1.17 -15.11 -13.40
N THR A 80 2.01 -15.55 -12.45
CA THR A 80 1.70 -16.32 -11.25
C THR A 80 2.60 -15.86 -10.11
N ILE A 81 2.25 -16.21 -8.87
CA ILE A 81 3.13 -15.95 -7.73
C ILE A 81 4.33 -16.91 -7.78
N LEU A 82 5.53 -16.34 -7.78
CA LEU A 82 6.80 -17.07 -7.76
C LEU A 82 7.24 -17.39 -6.32
N TYR A 83 6.99 -16.48 -5.38
CA TYR A 83 7.22 -16.68 -3.95
C TYR A 83 6.35 -15.74 -3.13
N ALA A 84 6.08 -16.12 -1.88
CA ALA A 84 5.48 -15.25 -0.88
C ALA A 84 6.22 -15.43 0.44
N ARG A 85 6.72 -14.34 1.01
CA ARG A 85 7.58 -14.35 2.20
C ARG A 85 7.15 -13.30 3.21
N HIS A 86 7.28 -13.64 4.48
CA HIS A 86 7.14 -12.74 5.60
C HIS A 86 8.53 -12.32 6.08
N MET A 87 8.81 -11.02 6.07
CA MET A 87 10.09 -10.42 6.35
C MET A 87 10.01 -9.51 7.57
N ASP A 88 11.06 -9.46 8.39
CA ASP A 88 11.16 -8.43 9.43
C ASP A 88 11.54 -7.06 8.85
N SER A 89 11.62 -6.03 9.70
CA SER A 89 11.99 -4.66 9.30
C SER A 89 13.42 -4.50 8.77
N GLN A 90 14.28 -5.50 8.96
CA GLN A 90 15.64 -5.57 8.45
C GLN A 90 15.73 -6.46 7.20
N GLN A 91 14.59 -6.89 6.65
CA GLN A 91 14.50 -7.79 5.50
C GLN A 91 15.10 -9.18 5.76
N ASN A 92 15.12 -9.63 7.02
CA ASN A 92 15.36 -11.02 7.34
C ASN A 92 14.08 -11.83 7.15
N LEU A 93 14.21 -13.03 6.60
CA LEU A 93 13.08 -13.94 6.42
C LEU A 93 12.58 -14.47 7.77
N LEU A 94 11.31 -14.24 8.07
CA LEU A 94 10.61 -14.82 9.22
C LEU A 94 9.89 -16.12 8.84
N HIS A 95 9.11 -16.09 7.75
CA HIS A 95 8.33 -17.25 7.29
C HIS A 95 8.27 -17.33 5.76
N VAL A 96 8.25 -18.55 5.23
CA VAL A 96 7.92 -18.85 3.83
C VAL A 96 6.44 -19.22 3.76
N ILE A 97 5.70 -18.57 2.87
CA ILE A 97 4.28 -18.83 2.63
C ILE A 97 4.11 -19.73 1.39
N ILE A 98 4.87 -19.41 0.33
CA ILE A 98 5.03 -20.21 -0.90
C ILE A 98 6.51 -20.39 -1.17
#